data_AF-A0A7S4QYN8-F1
#
_entry.id   AF-A0A7S4QYN8-F1
#
_cell.length_a   1.000
_cell.length_b   1.000
_cell.length_c   1.000
_cell.angle_alpha   90.00
_cell.angle_beta   90.00
_cell.angle_gamma   90.00
#
_symmetry.space_group_name_H-M   'P 1'
#
loop_
_entity.id
_entity.type
_entity.pdbx_description
1 polymer ?
#
loop_
_entity_poly.entity_id
_entity_poly.type
_entity_poly.pdbx_seq_one_letter_code
_entity_poly.pdbx_strand_id
1 'polypeptide(L)'
;MKSVLVFMMLSSAFGKGAKVLRTAEDAVATSDSCLSVKIGILTDNYPEQTNWFISAKDGSVVVSGGDYTESATSYVQHQCLEAEIFYTFHISDTDGDGSGSYQLSLGKKTFIEEEGFNSSMQHKFMLGDMDTVLVTPKRKCVYKDNANLVSGSNLEGKATA
;
A
#
# COMPACT_ATOMS: atom_id res chain seq x y z
N MET A 1 40.93 -21.32 34.41
CA MET A 1 41.58 -20.00 34.24
C MET A 1 42.96 -20.19 33.63
N LYS A 2 43.39 -19.26 32.75
CA LYS A 2 44.51 -19.26 31.75
C LYS A 2 44.02 -19.78 30.36
N SER A 3 43.71 -19.00 29.30
CA SER A 3 44.22 -17.72 28.72
C SER A 3 45.70 -17.83 28.29
N VAL A 4 46.21 -17.52 27.06
CA VAL A 4 45.77 -17.00 25.73
C VAL A 4 46.94 -17.24 24.71
N LEU A 5 46.66 -17.21 23.38
CA LEU A 5 47.50 -16.68 22.24
C LEU A 5 48.73 -17.52 21.77
N VAL A 6 49.14 -17.67 20.49
CA VAL A 6 49.28 -16.73 19.35
C VAL A 6 49.31 -17.49 17.99
N PHE A 7 48.91 -16.79 16.92
CA PHE A 7 49.00 -17.05 15.47
C PHE A 7 50.41 -17.41 14.93
N MET A 8 50.52 -18.22 13.87
CA MET A 8 51.30 -17.90 12.66
C MET A 8 51.04 -18.86 11.48
N MET A 9 51.03 -18.27 10.29
CA MET A 9 50.66 -18.79 8.96
C MET A 9 51.57 -19.91 8.43
N LEU A 10 51.04 -20.75 7.53
CA LEU A 10 51.75 -21.02 6.27
C LEU A 10 50.76 -21.08 5.09
N SER A 11 51.20 -20.45 4.01
CA SER A 11 50.44 -20.01 2.84
C SER A 11 50.37 -21.06 1.73
N SER A 12 49.48 -20.79 0.76
CA SER A 12 49.34 -21.34 -0.60
C SER A 12 48.57 -22.68 -0.71
N ALA A 13 47.60 -22.86 -1.61
CA ALA A 13 47.50 -22.32 -2.97
C ALA A 13 46.07 -21.95 -3.39
N PHE A 14 45.98 -20.93 -4.23
CA PHE A 14 44.80 -20.50 -4.97
C PHE A 14 44.71 -21.34 -6.27
N GLY A 15 43.64 -22.12 -6.44
CA GLY A 15 43.33 -22.88 -7.66
C GLY A 15 41.88 -22.62 -8.05
N LYS A 16 41.71 -21.88 -9.16
CA LYS A 16 40.48 -21.18 -9.60
C LYS A 16 39.29 -22.10 -9.88
N GLY A 17 38.12 -21.68 -9.40
CA GLY A 17 36.80 -22.23 -9.73
C GLY A 17 35.84 -22.06 -8.55
N ALA A 18 35.56 -20.82 -8.17
CA ALA A 18 34.80 -20.48 -6.97
C ALA A 18 33.40 -21.14 -6.97
N LYS A 19 33.19 -22.09 -6.07
CA LYS A 19 31.86 -22.47 -5.60
C LYS A 19 31.36 -21.29 -4.77
N VAL A 20 30.48 -20.46 -5.34
CA VAL A 20 29.78 -19.42 -4.57
C VAL A 20 28.79 -20.15 -3.65
N LEU A 21 29.28 -20.59 -2.49
CA LEU A 21 28.45 -20.88 -1.33
C LEU A 21 27.93 -19.53 -0.86
N ARG A 22 26.74 -19.13 -1.33
CA ARG A 22 26.04 -18.01 -0.70
C ARG A 22 25.65 -18.45 0.70
N THR A 23 26.28 -17.81 1.68
CA THR A 23 25.87 -17.75 3.07
C THR A 23 24.43 -17.26 3.14
N ALA A 24 23.63 -17.90 3.99
CA ALA A 24 22.30 -17.42 4.35
C ALA A 24 22.42 -16.14 5.18
N GLU A 25 22.51 -15.01 4.51
CA GLU A 25 22.26 -13.67 5.03
C GLU A 25 21.60 -12.94 3.85
N ASP A 26 20.39 -12.42 4.04
CA ASP A 26 19.43 -11.93 3.03
C ASP A 26 18.57 -12.99 2.31
N ALA A 27 17.84 -13.79 3.10
CA ALA A 27 16.50 -14.17 2.67
C ALA A 27 15.63 -12.91 2.70
N VAL A 28 15.52 -12.21 1.56
CA VAL A 28 14.45 -11.23 1.36
C VAL A 28 13.15 -12.00 1.50
N ALA A 29 12.50 -11.87 2.66
CA ALA A 29 11.14 -12.31 2.84
C ALA A 29 10.25 -11.35 2.04
N THR A 30 10.17 -11.56 0.72
CA THR A 30 9.06 -11.04 -0.05
C THR A 30 7.85 -11.84 0.39
N SER A 31 7.11 -11.34 1.38
CA SER A 31 5.74 -11.79 1.59
C SER A 31 4.98 -11.38 0.33
N ASP A 32 4.84 -12.31 -0.60
CA ASP A 32 4.08 -12.18 -1.83
C ASP A 32 2.57 -12.21 -1.50
N SER A 33 2.14 -11.33 -0.60
CA SER A 33 0.77 -11.21 -0.14
C SER A 33 0.04 -10.22 -1.05
N CYS A 34 -0.24 -10.64 -2.29
CA CYS A 34 -1.27 -9.96 -3.07
C CYS A 34 -2.62 -10.14 -2.37
N LEU A 35 -3.22 -9.01 -1.97
CA LEU A 35 -4.59 -8.94 -1.51
C LEU A 35 -5.45 -8.33 -2.61
N SER A 36 -6.40 -9.13 -3.13
CA SER A 36 -7.31 -8.70 -4.20
C SER A 36 -8.37 -7.73 -3.66
N VAL A 37 -8.12 -6.44 -3.77
CA VAL A 37 -9.08 -5.38 -3.47
C VAL A 37 -10.05 -5.22 -4.64
N LYS A 38 -11.35 -5.27 -4.36
CA LYS A 38 -12.41 -4.93 -5.32
C LYS A 38 -12.75 -3.45 -5.17
N ILE A 39 -12.56 -2.69 -6.25
CA ILE A 39 -13.00 -1.32 -6.44
C ILE A 39 -14.31 -1.35 -7.24
N GLY A 40 -15.37 -0.81 -6.65
CA GLY A 40 -16.65 -0.60 -7.33
C GLY A 40 -16.90 0.88 -7.51
N ILE A 41 -17.27 1.29 -8.72
CA ILE A 41 -17.71 2.65 -9.07
C ILE A 41 -19.12 2.54 -9.64
N LEU A 42 -20.03 3.37 -9.17
CA LEU A 42 -21.30 3.63 -9.82
C LEU A 42 -21.23 5.04 -10.39
N THR A 43 -21.24 5.15 -11.72
CA THR A 43 -21.21 6.45 -12.40
C THR A 43 -22.54 7.18 -12.22
N ASP A 44 -22.49 8.51 -12.30
CA ASP A 44 -23.68 9.36 -12.40
C ASP A 44 -24.07 9.59 -13.87
N ASN A 45 -24.62 10.76 -14.19
CA ASN A 45 -25.06 11.11 -15.53
C ASN A 45 -23.91 11.59 -16.45
N TYR A 46 -22.74 11.90 -15.89
CA TYR A 46 -21.56 12.38 -16.61
C TYR A 46 -20.34 11.48 -16.33
N PRO A 47 -20.43 10.20 -16.73
CA PRO A 47 -19.44 9.17 -16.37
C PRO A 47 -18.00 9.53 -16.76
N GLU A 48 -17.81 10.28 -17.85
CA GLU A 48 -16.52 10.68 -18.39
C GLU A 48 -15.72 11.60 -17.45
N GLN A 49 -16.39 12.20 -16.47
CA GLN A 49 -15.80 13.13 -15.52
C GLN A 49 -15.17 12.42 -14.33
N THR A 50 -15.66 11.21 -14.03
CA THR A 50 -15.21 10.39 -12.91
C THR A 50 -13.87 9.73 -13.21
N ASN A 51 -12.84 10.08 -12.42
CA ASN A 51 -11.51 9.50 -12.49
C ASN A 51 -11.02 9.11 -11.09
N TRP A 52 -10.23 8.05 -10.97
CA TRP A 52 -9.65 7.64 -9.71
C TRP A 52 -8.27 6.98 -9.85
N PHE A 53 -7.51 7.01 -8.77
CA PHE A 53 -6.27 6.26 -8.66
C PHE A 53 -5.99 5.82 -7.22
N ILE A 54 -5.16 4.80 -7.09
CA ILE A 54 -4.56 4.41 -5.82
C ILE A 54 -3.06 4.67 -5.93
N SER A 55 -2.51 5.36 -4.94
CA SER A 55 -1.06 5.54 -4.80
C SER A 55 -0.53 4.84 -3.54
N ALA A 56 0.70 4.36 -3.62
CA ALA A 56 1.45 3.89 -2.46
C ALA A 56 1.98 5.07 -1.63
N LYS A 57 2.55 4.78 -0.46
CA LYS A 57 3.06 5.79 0.49
C LYS A 57 4.11 6.72 -0.12
N ASP A 58 4.89 6.25 -1.08
CA ASP A 58 5.90 7.04 -1.79
C ASP A 58 5.31 7.96 -2.87
N GLY A 59 4.00 7.93 -3.08
CA GLY A 59 3.29 8.72 -4.07
C GLY A 59 3.23 8.06 -5.45
N SER A 60 3.83 6.90 -5.65
CA SER A 60 3.73 6.16 -6.91
C SER A 60 2.28 5.69 -7.12
N VAL A 61 1.75 5.93 -8.33
CA VAL A 61 0.44 5.41 -8.71
C VAL A 61 0.58 3.92 -9.01
N VAL A 62 -0.18 3.10 -8.29
CA VAL A 62 -0.15 1.64 -8.43
C VAL A 62 -1.31 1.12 -9.30
N VAL A 63 -2.43 1.84 -9.32
CA VAL A 63 -3.57 1.55 -10.21
C VAL A 63 -4.38 2.83 -10.44
N SER A 64 -5.05 2.92 -11.58
CA SER A 64 -5.99 3.99 -11.90
C SER A 64 -7.19 3.45 -12.68
N GLY A 65 -8.27 4.22 -12.70
CA GLY A 65 -9.44 4.00 -13.53
C GLY A 65 -10.15 5.32 -13.86
N GLY A 66 -11.07 5.26 -14.80
CA GLY A 66 -11.71 6.43 -15.41
C GLY A 66 -12.20 6.10 -16.83
N ASP A 67 -12.33 7.12 -17.66
CA ASP A 67 -12.79 7.03 -19.07
C ASP A 67 -14.13 6.28 -19.23
N TYR A 68 -15.03 6.42 -18.25
CA TYR A 68 -16.33 5.77 -18.31
C TYR A 68 -17.26 6.43 -19.33
N THR A 69 -18.04 5.64 -20.05
CA THR A 69 -18.92 6.13 -21.13
C THR A 69 -20.41 5.95 -20.84
N GLU A 70 -20.76 4.98 -19.99
CA GLU A 70 -22.15 4.68 -19.66
C GLU A 70 -22.55 5.32 -18.33
N SER A 71 -23.66 6.04 -18.34
CA SER A 71 -24.24 6.67 -17.16
C SER A 71 -24.96 5.67 -16.27
N ALA A 72 -25.11 5.99 -14.98
CA ALA A 72 -25.79 5.16 -13.98
C ALA A 72 -25.35 3.68 -14.00
N THR A 73 -24.08 3.43 -14.31
CA THR A 73 -23.55 2.09 -14.59
C THR A 73 -22.52 1.69 -13.56
N SER A 74 -22.59 0.42 -13.13
CA SER A 74 -21.64 -0.13 -12.17
C SER A 74 -20.43 -0.72 -12.88
N TYR A 75 -19.25 -0.23 -12.54
CA TYR A 75 -17.95 -0.74 -12.95
C TYR A 75 -17.27 -1.40 -11.76
N VAL A 76 -16.71 -2.58 -11.99
CA VAL A 76 -16.01 -3.35 -10.96
C VAL A 76 -14.63 -3.72 -11.46
N GLN A 77 -13.61 -3.37 -10.67
CA GLN A 77 -12.22 -3.74 -10.92
C GLN A 77 -11.65 -4.46 -9.71
N HIS A 78 -10.85 -5.50 -9.97
CA HIS A 78 -10.10 -6.22 -8.94
C HIS A 78 -8.62 -5.88 -9.12
N GLN A 79 -7.97 -5.46 -8.03
CA GLN A 79 -6.56 -5.09 -8.04
C GLN A 79 -5.80 -5.84 -6.93
N CYS A 80 -4.68 -6.45 -7.29
CA CYS A 80 -3.68 -6.91 -6.33
C CYS A 80 -3.01 -5.70 -5.68
N LEU A 81 -3.11 -5.58 -4.36
CA LEU A 81 -2.34 -4.65 -3.55
C LEU A 81 -1.58 -5.44 -2.49
N GLU A 82 -0.32 -5.09 -2.26
CA GLU A 82 0.51 -5.72 -1.23
C GLU A 82 -0.01 -5.38 0.17
N ALA A 83 0.04 -6.36 1.06
CA ALA A 83 -0.24 -6.18 2.49
C ALA A 83 0.79 -5.27 3.18
N GLU A 84 0.43 -4.72 4.33
CA GLU A 84 1.27 -3.89 5.21
C GLU A 84 1.81 -2.60 4.57
N ILE A 85 1.32 -2.25 3.37
CA ILE A 85 1.61 -0.99 2.69
C ILE A 85 0.48 0.00 2.89
N PHE A 86 0.84 1.27 3.12
CA PHE A 86 -0.10 2.38 3.14
C PHE A 86 -0.44 2.83 1.73
N TYR A 87 -1.74 2.90 1.46
CA TYR A 87 -2.28 3.40 0.21
C TYR A 87 -3.17 4.62 0.43
N THR A 88 -3.30 5.42 -0.64
CA THR A 88 -4.29 6.49 -0.74
C THR A 88 -5.13 6.23 -1.98
N PHE A 89 -6.44 6.03 -1.79
CA PHE A 89 -7.42 6.08 -2.89
C PHE A 89 -7.83 7.53 -3.09
N HIS A 90 -7.82 7.98 -4.33
CA HIS A 90 -8.26 9.30 -4.76
C HIS A 90 -9.33 9.12 -5.84
N ILE A 91 -10.46 9.80 -5.72
CA ILE A 91 -11.48 9.91 -6.76
C ILE A 91 -11.79 11.39 -7.00
N SER A 92 -12.05 11.75 -8.24
CA SER A 92 -12.36 13.11 -8.67
C SER A 92 -13.40 13.15 -9.77
N ASP A 93 -14.17 14.22 -9.77
CA ASP A 93 -15.08 14.65 -10.82
C ASP A 93 -14.60 16.00 -11.35
N THR A 94 -14.54 16.16 -12.67
CA THR A 94 -13.98 17.37 -13.28
C THR A 94 -14.90 18.58 -13.14
N ASP A 95 -16.23 18.40 -13.21
CA ASP A 95 -17.19 19.50 -13.11
C ASP A 95 -17.74 19.67 -11.68
N GLY A 96 -17.51 18.67 -10.83
CA GLY A 96 -17.68 18.77 -9.39
C GLY A 96 -19.12 18.62 -8.91
N ASP A 97 -20.00 18.09 -9.76
CA ASP A 97 -21.32 17.60 -9.37
C ASP A 97 -21.28 16.15 -8.84
N GLY A 98 -20.15 15.44 -9.02
CA GLY A 98 -19.79 14.10 -8.56
C GLY A 98 -20.81 13.43 -7.64
N SER A 99 -21.87 12.93 -8.27
CA SER A 99 -23.07 12.39 -7.64
C SER A 99 -23.09 10.85 -7.63
N GLY A 100 -22.10 10.22 -8.26
CA GLY A 100 -21.91 8.77 -8.26
C GLY A 100 -21.57 8.21 -6.88
N SER A 101 -21.29 6.92 -6.80
CA SER A 101 -20.84 6.26 -5.57
C SER A 101 -19.64 5.36 -5.81
N TYR A 102 -18.91 5.07 -4.75
CA TYR A 102 -17.77 4.16 -4.84
C TYR A 102 -17.61 3.34 -3.56
N GLN A 103 -17.06 2.14 -3.74
CA GLN A 103 -16.76 1.22 -2.66
C GLN A 103 -15.43 0.50 -2.89
N LEU A 104 -14.67 0.29 -1.81
CA LEU A 104 -13.51 -0.59 -1.80
C LEU A 104 -13.75 -1.71 -0.79
N SER A 105 -13.47 -2.94 -1.22
CA SER A 105 -13.68 -4.15 -0.42
C SER A 105 -12.55 -5.15 -0.56
N LEU A 106 -12.26 -5.87 0.52
CA LEU A 106 -11.34 -7.00 0.55
C LEU A 106 -12.12 -8.26 0.96
N GLY A 107 -12.21 -9.24 0.06
CA GLY A 107 -13.06 -10.40 0.24
C GLY A 107 -14.54 -10.01 0.43
N LYS A 108 -15.09 -10.28 1.61
CA LYS A 108 -16.49 -9.92 1.97
C LYS A 108 -16.60 -8.60 2.72
N LYS A 109 -15.48 -7.97 3.09
CA LYS A 109 -15.45 -6.78 3.92
C LYS A 109 -15.33 -5.54 3.07
N THR A 110 -16.39 -4.74 3.02
CA THR A 110 -16.33 -3.35 2.56
C THR A 110 -15.67 -2.50 3.64
N PHE A 111 -14.72 -1.66 3.24
CA PHE A 111 -13.98 -0.80 4.16
C PHE A 111 -14.06 0.69 3.78
N ILE A 112 -14.38 1.00 2.53
CA ILE A 112 -14.79 2.33 2.08
C ILE A 112 -16.09 2.15 1.30
N GLU A 113 -17.08 2.98 1.59
CA GLU A 113 -18.36 3.06 0.90
C GLU A 113 -18.90 4.48 1.08
N GLU A 114 -19.00 5.23 -0.02
CA GLU A 114 -19.40 6.63 0.01
C GLU A 114 -20.34 6.92 -1.16
N GLU A 115 -21.29 7.82 -0.92
CA GLU A 115 -22.18 8.37 -1.93
C GLU A 115 -21.83 9.84 -2.15
N GLY A 116 -21.59 10.20 -3.41
CA GLY A 116 -21.13 11.52 -3.80
C GLY A 116 -19.70 11.84 -3.33
N PHE A 117 -19.01 12.69 -4.09
CA PHE A 117 -17.68 13.18 -3.75
C PHE A 117 -17.44 14.62 -4.18
N ASN A 118 -18.49 15.33 -4.62
CA ASN A 118 -18.40 16.66 -5.22
C ASN A 118 -17.31 16.65 -6.31
N SER A 119 -16.27 17.47 -6.18
CA SER A 119 -15.12 17.44 -7.11
C SER A 119 -14.05 16.41 -6.77
N SER A 120 -13.86 16.01 -5.51
CA SER A 120 -12.85 15.02 -5.13
C SER A 120 -12.99 14.51 -3.71
N MET A 121 -12.55 13.27 -3.49
CA MET A 121 -12.40 12.67 -2.16
C MET A 121 -11.14 11.79 -2.09
N GLN A 122 -10.56 11.70 -0.90
CA GLN A 122 -9.40 10.85 -0.63
C GLN A 122 -9.59 10.00 0.62
N HIS A 123 -9.15 8.74 0.54
CA HIS A 123 -9.15 7.80 1.66
C HIS A 123 -7.79 7.15 1.84
N LYS A 124 -7.26 7.20 3.05
CA LYS A 124 -6.03 6.49 3.42
C LYS A 124 -6.38 5.18 4.11
N PHE A 125 -5.77 4.09 3.63
CA PHE A 125 -5.98 2.76 4.18
C PHE A 125 -4.69 1.94 4.18
N MET A 126 -4.67 0.91 5.02
CA MET A 126 -3.65 -0.14 5.00
C MET A 126 -4.35 -1.49 5.05
N LEU A 127 -3.86 -2.40 4.23
CA LEU A 127 -4.28 -3.79 4.24
C LEU A 127 -3.38 -4.53 5.24
N GLY A 128 -3.97 -5.15 6.26
CA GLY A 128 -3.27 -6.09 7.14
C GLY A 128 -3.27 -7.46 6.47
N ASP A 129 -3.97 -8.42 7.05
CA ASP A 129 -4.27 -9.72 6.41
C ASP A 129 -5.68 -9.74 5.80
N MET A 130 -6.06 -10.84 5.11
CA MET A 130 -7.33 -11.02 4.36
C MET A 130 -8.62 -10.48 5.03
N ASP A 131 -8.67 -10.31 6.36
CA ASP A 131 -9.83 -9.77 7.09
C ASP A 131 -9.55 -8.47 7.90
N THR A 132 -8.31 -8.00 7.96
CA THR A 132 -7.92 -6.81 8.72
C THR A 132 -7.64 -5.65 7.77
N VAL A 133 -8.58 -4.70 7.67
CA VAL A 133 -8.38 -3.44 6.98
C VAL A 133 -8.43 -2.31 8.00
N LEU A 134 -7.41 -1.46 7.99
CA LEU A 134 -7.35 -0.25 8.82
C LEU A 134 -7.69 0.96 7.93
N VAL A 135 -8.86 1.55 8.16
CA VAL A 135 -9.32 2.77 7.49
C VAL A 135 -9.25 3.90 8.48
N THR A 136 -8.62 5.01 8.11
CA THR A 136 -8.47 6.16 9.02
C THR A 136 -9.42 7.28 8.64
N PRO A 137 -10.31 7.73 9.54
CA PRO A 137 -10.92 9.04 9.42
C PRO A 137 -10.12 10.13 10.14
N LYS A 138 -9.37 9.80 11.22
CA LYS A 138 -8.75 10.82 12.11
C LYS A 138 -7.79 10.28 13.19
N ARG A 139 -7.24 9.08 13.06
CA ARG A 139 -6.20 8.59 14.00
C ARG A 139 -5.09 7.91 13.22
N LYS A 140 -3.85 8.25 13.58
CA LYS A 140 -2.61 7.71 12.99
C LYS A 140 -2.72 6.20 12.85
N CYS A 141 -2.30 5.68 11.71
CA CYS A 141 -2.15 4.26 11.52
C CYS A 141 -1.17 3.71 12.56
N VAL A 142 -1.61 2.77 13.38
CA VAL A 142 -0.78 2.10 14.39
C VAL A 142 -0.63 0.66 13.93
N TYR A 143 0.61 0.26 13.62
CA TYR A 143 0.98 -1.13 13.41
C TYR A 143 0.98 -1.86 14.76
N LYS A 144 0.60 -3.13 14.78
CA LYS A 144 0.79 -4.01 15.94
C LYS A 144 1.84 -5.05 15.58
N ASP A 145 3.09 -4.77 15.89
CA ASP A 145 4.04 -5.82 16.21
C ASP A 145 3.71 -6.39 17.59
N ASN A 146 3.92 -7.69 17.69
CA ASN A 146 3.85 -8.47 18.92
C ASN A 146 4.55 -7.76 20.10
N ALA A 147 3.71 -7.21 20.99
CA ALA A 147 3.97 -6.73 22.34
C ALA A 147 4.41 -5.27 22.58
N ASN A 148 4.36 -4.32 21.63
CA ASN A 148 4.39 -2.90 22.03
C ASN A 148 3.81 -1.89 21.01
N LEU A 149 3.23 -0.80 21.52
CA LEU A 149 2.71 0.31 20.72
C LEU A 149 3.89 1.21 20.28
N VAL A 150 4.35 1.08 19.03
CA VAL A 150 5.32 2.04 18.47
C VAL A 150 4.56 3.15 17.74
N SER A 151 4.52 4.35 18.33
CA SER A 151 4.10 5.55 17.61
C SER A 151 5.22 5.96 16.64
N GLY A 152 4.96 6.00 15.33
CA GLY A 152 5.81 6.71 14.39
C GLY A 152 5.82 8.20 14.73
N SER A 153 6.86 8.66 15.42
CA SER A 153 7.14 10.05 15.74
C SER A 153 8.20 10.62 14.79
N ASN A 154 7.92 11.85 14.34
CA ASN A 154 8.81 12.85 13.71
C ASN A 154 9.48 12.55 12.35
N LEU A 155 9.01 13.24 11.33
CA LEU A 155 9.90 14.04 10.47
C LEU A 155 9.48 15.51 10.64
N GLU A 156 10.37 16.28 11.29
CA GLU A 156 10.24 17.72 11.49
C GLU A 156 10.41 18.46 10.17
N GLY A 157 9.55 19.45 9.94
CA GLY A 157 9.71 20.47 8.91
C GLY A 157 9.41 21.84 9.54
N LYS A 158 10.38 22.36 10.27
CA LYS A 158 10.41 23.73 10.80
C LYS A 158 10.48 24.69 9.61
N ALA A 159 9.39 25.37 9.28
CA ALA A 159 9.41 26.55 8.42
C ALA A 159 9.47 27.79 9.31
N THR A 160 10.62 28.44 9.29
CA THR A 160 10.86 29.77 9.85
C THR A 160 10.34 30.82 8.89
N ALA A 161 9.50 31.74 9.36
CA ALA A 161 9.53 33.18 9.08
C ALA A 161 8.69 33.88 10.16
#